data_AF-A0A438CPY7-F1
#
_entry.id   AF-A0A438CPY7-F1
#
_cell.length_a   1.000
_cell.length_b   1.000
_cell.length_c   1.000
_cell.angle_alpha   90.00
_cell.angle_beta   90.00
_cell.angle_gamma   90.00
#
_symmetry.space_group_name_H-M   'P 1'
#
loop_
_entity.id
_entity.type
_entity.pdbx_description
1 polymer ?
#
loop_
_entity_poly.entity_id
_entity_poly.type
_entity_poly.pdbx_seq_one_letter_code
_entity_poly.pdbx_strand_id
1 'polypeptide(L)' 'MHSLKETHLQAVHRIFHYPKSSPGKGILFKKGTKRTLEAYTDADYVDLVVNKRSTSGYCTFVGGNLVTWRSKK' A
#
# COMPACT_ATOMS: atom_id res chain seq x y z
N MET A 1 22.50 4.29 10.47
CA MET A 1 21.80 3.34 9.58
C MET A 1 20.31 3.62 9.70
N HIS A 2 19.67 4.21 8.69
CA HIS A 2 18.22 4.40 8.73
C HIS A 2 17.56 3.03 8.59
N SER A 3 16.79 2.62 9.60
CA SER A 3 16.09 1.35 9.53
C SER A 3 15.08 1.43 8.39
N LEU A 4 15.02 0.39 7.55
CA LEU A 4 14.11 0.30 6.41
C LEU A 4 12.64 0.58 6.81
N LYS A 5 12.31 0.29 8.08
CA LYS A 5 10.99 0.49 8.69
C LYS A 5 10.62 1.97 8.84
N GLU A 6 11.57 2.84 9.20
CA GLU A 6 11.32 4.27 9.40
C GLU A 6 10.92 4.94 8.07
N THR A 7 11.66 4.62 7.01
CA THR A 7 11.47 5.21 5.68
C THR A 7 10.17 4.72 5.05
N HIS A 8 9.83 3.43 5.22
CA HIS A 8 8.55 2.88 4.81
C HIS A 8 7.38 3.49 5.58
N LEU A 9 7.50 3.62 6.91
CA LEU A 9 6.46 4.22 7.74
C LEU A 9 6.18 5.67 7.34
N GLN A 10 7.23 6.46 7.11
CA GLN A 10 7.10 7.83 6.62
C GLN A 10 6.41 7.90 5.25
N ALA A 11 6.76 7.00 4.32
CA ALA A 11 6.11 6.92 3.01
C ALA A 11 4.62 6.58 3.13
N VAL A 12 4.27 5.61 3.98
CA VAL A 12 2.88 5.22 4.26
C VAL A 12 2.11 6.38 4.89
N HIS A 13 2.69 7.05 5.89
CA HIS A 13 2.09 8.22 6.52
C HIS A 13 1.81 9.32 5.49
N ARG A 14 2.76 9.57 4.58
CA ARG A 14 2.59 10.56 3.50
C ARG A 14 1.42 10.19 2.57
N ILE A 15 1.32 8.92 2.18
CA ILE A 15 0.21 8.40 1.34
C ILE A 15 -1.15 8.59 2.04
N PHE A 16 -1.23 8.34 3.35
CA PHE A 16 -2.47 8.54 4.12
C PHE A 16 -2.79 10.02 4.40
N HIS A 17 -1.76 10.88 4.50
CA HIS A 17 -1.96 12.30 4.78
C HIS A 17 -2.46 13.07 3.57
N TYR A 18 -1.95 12.76 2.37
CA TYR A 18 -2.29 13.46 1.13
C TYR A 18 -3.82 13.58 0.87
N PRO A 19 -4.62 12.52 1.02
CA PRO A 19 -6.07 12.58 0.85
C PRO A 19 -6.79 13.42 1.91
N LYS A 20 -6.28 13.45 3.16
CA LYS A 20 -6.91 14.15 4.28
C LYS A 20 -6.54 15.63 4.35
N SER A 21 -5.29 15.97 4.05
CA SER A 21 -4.79 17.36 4.14
C SER A 21 -5.11 18.21 2.91
N SER A 22 -5.60 17.59 1.84
CA SER A 22 -5.81 18.28 0.55
C SER A 22 -7.12 17.83 -0.12
N PRO A 23 -8.29 18.20 0.45
CA PRO A 23 -9.57 17.95 -0.18
C PRO A 23 -9.60 18.58 -1.59
N GLY A 24 -9.69 17.75 -2.62
CA GLY A 24 -9.63 18.15 -4.03
C GLY A 24 -8.37 17.71 -4.79
N LYS A 25 -7.32 17.23 -4.12
CA LYS A 25 -6.18 16.58 -4.80
C LYS A 25 -6.41 15.07 -4.85
N GLY A 26 -6.71 14.56 -6.04
CA GLY A 26 -6.88 13.13 -6.30
C GLY A 26 -5.55 12.40 -6.53
N ILE A 27 -5.63 11.07 -6.63
CA ILE A 27 -4.53 10.22 -7.08
C ILE A 27 -4.42 10.35 -8.61
N LEU A 28 -3.22 10.60 -9.12
CA LEU A 28 -2.99 10.71 -10.56
C LEU A 28 -2.94 9.31 -11.20
N PHE A 29 -3.90 9.04 -12.08
CA PHE A 29 -3.84 7.90 -12.98
C PHE A 29 -3.17 8.32 -14.29
N LYS A 30 -2.09 7.65 -14.67
CA LYS A 30 -1.44 7.83 -15.96
C LYS A 30 -1.96 6.80 -16.94
N LYS A 31 -2.02 7.14 -18.22
CA LYS A 31 -2.32 6.16 -19.27
C LYS A 31 -1.23 5.09 -19.24
N GLY A 32 -1.62 3.87 -18.87
CA GLY A 32 -0.70 2.73 -18.86
C GLY A 32 -0.18 2.47 -20.27
N THR A 33 1.12 2.25 -20.40
CA THR A 33 1.76 1.87 -21.67
C THR A 33 1.43 0.44 -22.08
N LYS A 34 1.08 -0.42 -21.10
CA LYS A 34 0.66 -1.81 -21.32
C LYS A 34 -0.65 -2.09 -20.57
N ARG A 35 -1.47 -3.01 -21.11
CA ARG A 35 -2.66 -3.55 -20.43
C ARG A 35 -2.25 -4.68 -19.47
N THR A 36 -1.39 -4.36 -18.50
CA THR A 36 -0.95 -5.32 -17.47
C THR A 36 -1.81 -5.21 -16.22
N LEU A 37 -2.17 -6.35 -15.66
CA LEU A 37 -2.76 -6.48 -14.33
C LEU A 37 -1.70 -7.09 -13.42
N GLU A 38 -1.32 -6.36 -12.37
CA GLU A 38 -0.34 -6.81 -11.39
C GLU A 38 -1.00 -6.84 -10.01
N ALA A 39 -0.77 -7.90 -9.25
CA ALA A 39 -1.29 -8.05 -7.90
C ALA A 39 -0.16 -8.45 -6.96
N TYR A 40 -0.08 -7.78 -5.83
CA TYR A 40 0.88 -8.09 -4.77
C TYR A 40 0.10 -8.45 -3.52
N THR A 41 0.59 -9.47 -2.81
CA THR A 41 0.01 -9.95 -1.55
C THR A 41 1.11 -10.09 -0.53
N ASP A 42 0.78 -9.78 0.71
CA ASP A 42 1.65 -9.87 1.86
C ASP A 42 0.91 -10.55 3.01
N ALA A 43 1.63 -11.34 3.78
CA ALA A 43 1.11 -12.05 4.94
C ALA A 43 2.22 -12.18 5.99
N ASP A 44 2.03 -11.49 7.12
CA ASP A 44 2.96 -11.52 8.23
C ASP A 44 2.56 -12.61 9.24
N TYR A 45 3.36 -13.66 9.31
CA TYR A 45 3.21 -14.72 10.33
C TYR A 45 3.84 -14.35 11.68
N VAL A 46 4.84 -13.45 11.69
CA VAL A 46 5.52 -13.05 12.94
C VAL A 46 4.53 -12.37 13.90
N ASP A 47 3.61 -11.56 13.36
CA ASP A 47 2.52 -10.94 14.12
C ASP A 47 1.51 -11.98 14.64
N LEU A 48 1.32 -13.11 13.93
CA LEU A 48 0.46 -14.22 14.37
C LEU A 48 1.03 -14.91 15.62
N VAL A 49 2.34 -15.09 15.73
CA VAL A 49 2.94 -15.75 16.92
C VAL A 49 2.73 -14.90 18.17
N VAL A 50 2.86 -13.57 18.06
CA VAL A 50 2.76 -12.65 19.19
C VAL A 50 1.30 -12.33 19.54
N ASN A 51 0.46 -12.05 18.53
CA ASN A 51 -0.90 -11.55 18.74
C ASN A 51 -2.00 -12.56 18.39
N LYS A 52 -1.65 -13.78 17.93
CA LYS A 52 -2.58 -14.79 17.41
C LYS A 52 -3.53 -14.27 16.32
N ARG A 53 -3.16 -13.20 15.64
CA ARG A 53 -3.85 -12.66 14.46
C ARG A 53 -2.88 -12.55 13.30
N SER A 54 -3.27 -13.10 12.16
CA SER A 54 -2.53 -12.92 10.91
C SER A 54 -2.81 -11.53 10.36
N THR A 55 -1.76 -10.77 10.09
CA THR A 55 -1.86 -9.55 9.28
C THR A 55 -1.69 -9.98 7.81
N SER A 56 -2.63 -9.58 6.96
CA SER A 56 -2.57 -9.82 5.52
C SER A 56 -2.92 -8.56 4.75
N GLY A 57 -2.17 -8.27 3.69
CA GLY A 57 -2.41 -7.14 2.80
C GLY A 57 -2.39 -7.55 1.35
N TYR A 58 -3.10 -6.81 0.51
CA TYR A 58 -2.94 -6.93 -0.94
C TYR A 58 -3.14 -5.58 -1.63
N CYS A 59 -2.58 -5.45 -2.83
CA CYS A 59 -2.86 -4.35 -3.73
C CYS A 59 -2.86 -4.80 -5.19
N THR A 60 -3.64 -4.11 -6.03
CA THR A 60 -3.71 -4.40 -7.46
C THR A 60 -3.45 -3.15 -8.30
N PHE A 61 -2.70 -3.35 -9.39
CA PHE A 61 -2.36 -2.32 -10.35
C PHE A 61 -2.90 -2.67 -11.74
N VAL A 62 -3.42 -1.66 -12.44
CA VAL A 62 -3.84 -1.78 -13.84
C VAL A 62 -3.06 -0.75 -14.66
N GLY A 63 -2.27 -1.25 -15.60
CA GLY A 63 -1.41 -0.41 -16.45
C GLY A 63 -0.45 0.47 -15.64
N GLY A 64 0.05 -0.03 -14.52
CA GLY A 64 0.95 0.69 -13.62
C GLY A 64 0.27 1.65 -12.63
N ASN A 65 -1.06 1.69 -12.57
CA ASN A 65 -1.79 2.52 -11.60
C ASN A 65 -2.42 1.68 -10.50
N LEU A 66 -2.29 2.11 -9.24
CA LEU A 66 -2.92 1.46 -8.09
C LEU A 66 -4.43 1.65 -8.14
N VAL A 67 -5.19 0.55 -8.25
CA VAL A 67 -6.66 0.59 -8.34
C VAL A 67 -7.31 0.12 -7.05
N THR A 68 -6.72 -0.87 -6.37
CA THR A 68 -7.22 -1.33 -5.08
C THR A 68 -6.09 -1.62 -4.11
N TRP A 69 -6.33 -1.37 -2.82
CA TRP A 69 -5.50 -1.90 -1.74
C TRP A 69 -6.40 -2.32 -0.59
N ARG A 70 -5.95 -3.31 0.17
CA ARG A 70 -6.54 -3.68 1.45
C ARG A 70 -5.45 -4.13 2.41
N SER A 71 -5.62 -3.78 3.68
CA SER A 71 -4.88 -4.39 4.77
C SER A 71 -5.90 -4.89 5.79
N LYS A 72 -5.68 -6.10 6.29
CA LYS A 72 -6.48 -6.74 7.33
C LYS A 72 -5.52 -7.20 8.42
N LYS A 73 -5.82 -6.81 9.65
CA LYS A 73 -5.18 -7.30 10.88
C LYS A 73 -6.18 -8.13 11.67
#